data_AF-A0A356C1G6-F1
#
_entry.id   AF-A0A356C1G6-F1
#
_cell.length_a   1.000
_cell.length_b   1.000
_cell.length_c   1.000
_cell.angle_alpha   90.00
_cell.angle_beta   90.00
_cell.angle_gamma   90.00
#
_symmetry.space_group_name_H-M   'P 1'
#
loop_
_entity.id
_entity.type
_entity.pdbx_description
1 polymer ?
#
loop_
_entity_poly.entity_id
_entity_poly.type
_entity_poly.pdbx_seq_one_letter_code
_entity_poly.pdbx_strand_id
1 'polypeptide(L)'
;MPAYFIYPIYTAALAFALVAIVPKTHIRQEAIYAITFGGVGSVVIIFIYSIINAFEWINMGPFGYRDIAFFPPLAWTMYFIIYFYLLPREKLWIYLYVIFAACYSTLFSNVLMNLEILQWNKGRVVLPFLLYLSWFAVVTWIYTRIHQAEREQ
;
A
#
# COMPACT_ATOMS: atom_id res chain seq x y z
N MET A 1 11.96 -15.04 -17.62
CA MET A 1 11.60 -15.46 -16.25
C MET A 1 10.08 -15.50 -16.14
N PRO A 2 9.48 -16.49 -15.45
CA PRO A 2 8.04 -16.50 -15.22
C PRO A 2 7.54 -15.20 -14.56
N ALA A 3 6.39 -14.68 -15.00
CA ALA A 3 5.85 -13.41 -14.54
C ALA A 3 5.63 -13.37 -13.01
N TYR A 4 5.29 -14.51 -12.39
CA TYR A 4 5.08 -14.58 -10.95
C TYR A 4 6.33 -14.24 -10.10
N PHE A 5 7.54 -14.20 -10.67
CA PHE A 5 8.74 -13.72 -9.96
C PHE A 5 8.76 -12.20 -9.77
N ILE A 6 7.94 -11.45 -10.49
CA ILE A 6 7.83 -10.00 -10.31
C ILE A 6 7.34 -9.67 -8.90
N TYR A 7 6.43 -10.49 -8.35
CA TYR A 7 5.94 -10.39 -6.97
C TYR A 7 7.06 -10.30 -5.93
N PRO A 8 7.91 -11.32 -5.75
CA PRO A 8 9.02 -11.24 -4.79
C PRO A 8 10.05 -10.17 -5.17
N ILE A 9 10.27 -9.86 -6.46
CA ILE A 9 11.25 -8.84 -6.87
C ILE A 9 10.85 -7.45 -6.39
N TYR A 10 9.63 -6.98 -6.66
CA TYR A 10 9.24 -5.64 -6.20
C TYR A 10 9.09 -5.60 -4.68
N THR A 11 8.67 -6.70 -4.05
CA THR A 11 8.63 -6.81 -2.58
C THR A 11 10.02 -6.70 -1.98
N ALA A 12 11.03 -7.37 -2.57
CA ALA A 12 12.42 -7.27 -2.12
C ALA A 12 12.99 -5.86 -2.34
N ALA A 13 12.66 -5.20 -3.45
CA ALA A 13 13.04 -3.81 -3.69
C ALA A 13 12.46 -2.87 -2.63
N LEU A 14 11.20 -3.05 -2.24
CA LEU A 14 10.59 -2.30 -1.15
C LEU A 14 11.21 -2.63 0.22
N ALA A 15 11.54 -3.89 0.48
CA ALA A 15 12.24 -4.29 1.70
C ALA A 15 13.61 -3.61 1.81
N PHE A 16 14.34 -3.54 0.69
CA PHE A 16 15.62 -2.83 0.62
C PHE A 16 15.44 -1.33 0.87
N ALA A 17 14.46 -0.70 0.22
CA ALA A 17 14.14 0.71 0.43
C ALA A 17 13.77 0.99 1.90
N LEU A 18 12.97 0.11 2.52
CA LEU A 18 12.60 0.21 3.93
C LEU A 18 13.84 0.23 4.83
N VAL A 19 14.75 -0.72 4.67
CA VAL A 19 15.96 -0.83 5.50
C VAL A 19 16.92 0.33 5.24
N ALA A 20 16.95 0.86 4.01
CA ALA A 20 17.80 1.99 3.64
C ALA A 20 17.29 3.34 4.20
N ILE A 21 15.96 3.52 4.28
CA ILE A 21 15.33 4.80 4.65
C ILE A 21 14.99 4.87 6.14
N VAL A 22 14.49 3.78 6.71
CA VAL A 22 13.89 3.78 8.06
C VAL A 22 14.85 3.15 9.08
N PRO A 23 15.26 3.87 10.12
CA PRO A 23 16.07 3.30 11.19
C PRO A 23 15.33 2.15 11.90
N LYS A 24 16.08 1.10 12.27
CA LYS A 24 15.51 -0.13 12.89
C LYS A 24 14.63 0.14 14.12
N THR A 25 14.92 1.20 14.89
CA THR A 25 14.14 1.61 16.06
C THR A 25 12.72 2.06 15.68
N HIS A 26 12.57 2.77 14.56
CA HIS A 26 11.28 3.25 14.06
C HIS A 26 10.50 2.17 13.31
N ILE A 27 11.18 1.22 12.64
CA ILE A 27 10.50 0.08 11.99
C ILE A 27 9.56 -0.63 12.97
N ARG A 28 10.03 -0.88 14.19
CA ARG A 28 9.22 -1.57 15.21
C ARG A 28 8.04 -0.74 15.69
N GLN A 29 8.20 0.59 15.79
CA GLN A 29 7.14 1.50 16.22
C GLN A 29 6.01 1.53 15.18
N GLU A 30 6.37 1.65 13.91
CA GLU A 30 5.40 1.74 12.82
C GLU A 30 4.80 0.40 12.41
N ALA A 31 5.46 -0.71 12.76
CA ALA A 31 5.06 -2.06 12.31
C ALA A 31 3.62 -2.40 12.66
N ILE A 32 3.12 -2.04 13.84
CA ILE A 32 1.75 -2.38 14.26
C ILE A 32 0.73 -1.71 13.34
N TYR A 33 0.89 -0.41 13.10
CA TYR A 33 0.01 0.34 12.20
C TYR A 33 0.14 -0.16 10.76
N ALA A 34 1.37 -0.38 10.30
CA ALA A 34 1.61 -0.81 8.93
C ALA A 34 1.14 -2.25 8.65
N ILE A 35 1.25 -3.18 9.60
CA ILE A 35 0.68 -4.54 9.48
C ILE A 35 -0.85 -4.46 9.47
N THR A 36 -1.43 -3.58 10.29
CA THR A 36 -2.88 -3.40 10.37
C THR A 36 -3.44 -2.86 9.06
N PHE A 37 -2.87 -1.79 8.50
CA PHE A 37 -3.38 -1.16 7.29
C PHE A 37 -2.84 -1.80 6.01
N GLY A 38 -1.52 -2.03 5.94
CA GLY A 38 -0.87 -2.60 4.77
C GLY A 38 -1.05 -4.11 4.64
N GLY A 39 -1.04 -4.84 5.75
CA GLY A 39 -1.21 -6.30 5.76
C GLY A 39 -2.69 -6.68 5.77
N VAL A 40 -3.32 -6.62 6.94
CA VAL A 40 -4.71 -7.07 7.15
C VAL A 40 -5.69 -6.19 6.38
N GLY A 41 -5.54 -4.87 6.45
CA GLY A 41 -6.40 -3.90 5.79
C GLY A 41 -6.40 -4.06 4.28
N SER A 42 -5.26 -4.34 3.65
CA SER A 42 -5.20 -4.57 2.20
C SER A 42 -5.98 -5.82 1.78
N VAL A 43 -5.94 -6.89 2.58
CA VAL A 43 -6.74 -8.11 2.33
C VAL A 43 -8.23 -7.81 2.44
N VAL A 44 -8.65 -7.05 3.47
CA VAL A 44 -10.06 -6.62 3.63
C VAL A 44 -10.51 -5.79 2.43
N ILE A 45 -9.69 -4.86 1.96
CA ILE A 45 -9.99 -4.02 0.79
C ILE A 45 -10.11 -4.84 -0.48
N ILE A 46 -9.23 -5.84 -0.69
CA ILE A 46 -9.33 -6.74 -1.84
C ILE A 46 -10.73 -7.39 -1.88
N PHE A 47 -11.23 -7.87 -0.75
CA PHE A 47 -12.58 -8.43 -0.68
C PHE A 47 -13.68 -7.40 -0.97
N ILE A 48 -13.57 -6.20 -0.42
CA ILE A 48 -14.56 -5.13 -0.67
C ILE A 48 -14.59 -4.75 -2.16
N TYR A 49 -13.41 -4.61 -2.78
CA TYR A 49 -13.28 -4.19 -4.17
C TYR A 49 -13.57 -5.33 -5.17
N SER A 50 -13.47 -6.59 -4.73
CA SER A 50 -13.90 -7.76 -5.50
C SER A 50 -15.42 -7.75 -5.76
N ILE A 51 -16.24 -7.28 -4.80
CA ILE A 51 -17.71 -7.18 -4.97
C ILE A 51 -18.10 -6.33 -6.19
N ILE A 52 -17.36 -5.23 -6.41
CA ILE A 52 -17.59 -4.33 -7.54
C ILE A 52 -16.72 -4.66 -8.76
N ASN A 53 -15.93 -5.74 -8.69
CA ASN A 53 -14.94 -6.13 -9.68
C ASN A 53 -14.06 -4.93 -10.12
N ALA A 54 -13.42 -4.27 -9.16
CA ALA A 54 -12.58 -3.10 -9.45
C ALA A 54 -11.26 -3.50 -10.12
N PHE A 55 -10.64 -4.56 -9.63
CA PHE A 55 -9.37 -5.09 -10.11
C PHE A 55 -9.21 -6.56 -9.76
N GLU A 56 -8.27 -7.21 -10.43
CA GLU A 56 -7.87 -8.60 -10.18
C GLU A 56 -6.36 -8.75 -10.22
N TRP A 57 -5.84 -9.71 -9.45
CA TRP A 57 -4.45 -10.14 -9.54
C TRP A 57 -4.35 -11.27 -10.56
N ILE A 58 -3.37 -11.18 -11.45
CA ILE A 58 -3.15 -12.15 -12.52
C ILE A 58 -1.73 -12.69 -12.43
N ASN A 59 -1.47 -13.83 -13.08
CA ASN A 59 -0.15 -14.46 -13.10
C ASN A 59 0.47 -14.69 -11.70
N MET A 60 -0.37 -15.04 -10.71
CA MET A 60 0.06 -15.21 -9.31
C MET A 60 0.96 -16.44 -9.09
N GLY A 61 0.93 -17.42 -9.99
CA GLY A 61 1.70 -18.64 -9.88
C GLY A 61 1.48 -19.35 -8.54
N PRO A 62 2.53 -19.89 -7.89
CA PRO A 62 2.40 -20.56 -6.59
C PRO A 62 2.15 -19.59 -5.41
N PHE A 63 2.14 -18.28 -5.67
CA PHE A 63 2.03 -17.23 -4.64
C PHE A 63 0.63 -16.63 -4.54
N GLY A 64 -0.36 -17.23 -5.19
CA GLY A 64 -1.76 -16.81 -5.16
C GLY A 64 -2.67 -17.84 -4.51
N TYR A 65 -3.74 -17.36 -3.89
CA TYR A 65 -4.89 -18.16 -3.48
C TYR A 65 -6.18 -17.40 -3.81
N ARG A 66 -6.98 -17.95 -4.74
CA ARG A 66 -8.16 -17.27 -5.32
C ARG A 66 -7.76 -15.88 -5.84
N ASP A 67 -8.44 -14.82 -5.40
CA ASP A 67 -8.19 -13.43 -5.84
C ASP A 67 -7.12 -12.72 -5.00
N ILE A 68 -6.36 -13.45 -4.17
CA ILE A 68 -5.35 -12.87 -3.29
C ILE A 68 -3.97 -13.34 -3.70
N ALA A 69 -3.13 -12.40 -4.15
CA ALA A 69 -1.69 -12.59 -4.20
C ALA A 69 -1.08 -12.38 -2.80
N PHE A 70 -0.13 -13.22 -2.41
CA PHE A 70 0.49 -13.20 -1.07
C PHE A 70 1.43 -12.00 -0.84
N PHE A 71 2.17 -11.60 -1.87
CA PHE A 71 3.20 -10.57 -1.79
C PHE A 71 2.69 -9.12 -1.70
N PRO A 72 1.58 -8.71 -2.35
CA PRO A 72 1.08 -7.36 -2.22
C PRO A 72 0.76 -6.91 -0.77
N PRO A 73 0.08 -7.70 0.08
CA PRO A 73 -0.12 -7.31 1.49
C PRO A 73 1.21 -7.08 2.24
N LEU A 74 2.22 -7.91 1.97
CA LEU A 74 3.54 -7.75 2.57
C LEU A 74 4.24 -6.49 2.07
N ALA A 75 4.18 -6.22 0.78
CA ALA A 75 4.73 -5.02 0.17
C ALA A 75 4.03 -3.75 0.66
N TRP A 76 2.70 -3.76 0.78
CA TRP A 76 1.93 -2.68 1.37
C TRP A 76 2.31 -2.43 2.82
N THR A 77 2.54 -3.48 3.61
CA THR A 77 3.04 -3.34 4.99
C THR A 77 4.36 -2.57 5.00
N MET A 78 5.34 -2.97 4.19
CA MET A 78 6.64 -2.28 4.14
C MET A 78 6.52 -0.84 3.63
N TYR A 79 5.69 -0.62 2.60
CA TYR A 79 5.39 0.71 2.10
C TYR A 79 4.77 1.59 3.20
N PHE A 80 3.82 1.08 3.98
CA PHE A 80 3.17 1.85 5.04
C PHE A 80 4.13 2.19 6.19
N ILE A 81 5.12 1.34 6.50
CA ILE A 81 6.17 1.71 7.46
C ILE A 81 6.94 2.94 6.96
N ILE A 82 7.38 2.93 5.69
CA ILE A 82 8.08 4.06 5.08
C ILE A 82 7.17 5.30 5.07
N TYR A 83 5.91 5.11 4.67
CA TYR A 83 4.89 6.16 4.58
C TYR A 83 4.67 6.87 5.92
N PHE A 84 4.45 6.11 7.00
CA PHE A 84 4.23 6.69 8.33
C PHE A 84 5.48 7.36 8.88
N TYR A 85 6.65 6.75 8.68
CA TYR A 85 7.93 7.34 9.10
C TYR A 85 8.20 8.70 8.42
N LEU A 86 7.85 8.82 7.13
CA LEU A 86 8.03 10.05 6.35
C LEU A 86 6.84 11.01 6.41
N LEU A 87 5.79 10.69 7.18
CA LEU A 87 4.58 11.51 7.25
C LEU A 87 4.92 12.88 7.86
N PRO A 88 4.61 14.00 7.18
CA PRO A 88 4.93 15.33 7.67
C PRO A 88 4.07 15.71 8.89
N ARG A 89 4.54 16.68 9.67
CA ARG A 89 3.84 17.15 10.88
C ARG A 89 2.81 18.25 10.63
N GLU A 90 3.02 19.01 9.56
CA GLU A 90 2.20 20.18 9.22
C GLU A 90 0.95 19.77 8.43
N LYS A 91 -0.21 20.32 8.78
CA LYS A 91 -1.51 19.92 8.21
C LYS A 91 -1.57 20.01 6.69
N LEU A 92 -1.08 21.12 6.10
CA LEU A 92 -1.07 21.29 4.66
C LEU A 92 -0.21 20.22 3.97
N TRP A 93 0.97 19.96 4.52
CA TRP A 93 1.88 18.96 3.98
C TRP A 93 1.33 17.54 4.10
N ILE A 94 0.55 17.23 5.15
CA ILE A 94 -0.14 15.94 5.27
C ILE A 94 -1.12 15.72 4.11
N TYR A 95 -1.96 16.71 3.79
CA TYR A 95 -2.91 16.58 2.68
C TYR A 95 -2.21 16.40 1.33
N LEU A 96 -1.15 17.17 1.08
CA LEU A 96 -0.34 17.01 -0.14
C LEU A 96 0.33 15.64 -0.19
N TYR A 97 0.84 15.15 0.94
CA TYR A 97 1.50 13.84 1.03
C TYR A 97 0.53 12.69 0.72
N VAL A 98 -0.70 12.76 1.22
CA VAL A 98 -1.78 11.81 0.88
C VAL A 98 -2.09 11.82 -0.62
N ILE A 99 -2.22 13.00 -1.24
CA ILE A 99 -2.48 13.12 -2.68
C ILE A 99 -1.30 12.55 -3.49
N PHE A 100 -0.07 12.88 -3.14
CA PHE A 100 1.11 12.38 -3.83
C PHE A 100 1.28 10.87 -3.70
N ALA A 101 0.99 10.29 -2.53
CA ALA A 101 1.00 8.85 -2.34
C ALA A 101 -0.06 8.15 -3.19
N ALA A 102 -1.25 8.73 -3.32
CA ALA A 102 -2.31 8.22 -4.19
C ALA A 102 -1.92 8.30 -5.69
N CYS A 103 -1.35 9.42 -6.12
CA CYS A 103 -0.81 9.58 -7.48
C CYS A 103 0.28 8.54 -7.76
N TYR A 104 1.26 8.41 -6.87
CA TYR A 104 2.37 7.48 -7.03
C TYR A 104 1.89 6.03 -7.09
N SER A 105 0.97 5.64 -6.20
CA SER A 105 0.39 4.29 -6.19
C SER A 105 -0.41 4.00 -7.45
N THR A 106 -1.10 5.01 -8.01
CA THR A 106 -1.79 4.89 -9.30
C THR A 106 -0.78 4.62 -10.42
N LEU A 107 0.31 5.38 -10.49
CA LEU A 107 1.38 5.15 -11.48
C LEU A 107 2.00 3.77 -11.32
N PHE A 108 2.35 3.38 -10.09
CA PHE A 108 2.93 2.06 -9.81
C PHE A 108 1.97 0.92 -10.18
N SER A 109 0.68 1.05 -9.89
CA SER A 109 -0.32 0.06 -10.28
C SER A 109 -0.43 -0.10 -11.81
N ASN A 110 -0.22 0.97 -12.58
CA ASN A 110 -0.16 0.90 -14.04
C ASN A 110 1.11 0.20 -14.53
N VAL A 111 2.23 0.36 -13.83
CA VAL A 111 3.43 -0.45 -14.10
C VAL A 111 3.11 -1.94 -13.88
N LEU A 112 2.42 -2.28 -12.79
CA LEU A 112 1.99 -3.67 -12.53
C LEU A 112 1.02 -4.20 -13.60
N MET A 113 0.17 -3.35 -14.18
CA MET A 113 -0.65 -3.72 -15.34
C MET A 113 0.19 -4.05 -16.56
N ASN A 114 1.16 -3.19 -16.88
CA ASN A 114 2.04 -3.41 -18.04
C ASN A 114 2.94 -4.65 -17.85
N LEU A 115 3.15 -5.07 -16.61
CA LEU A 115 3.87 -6.29 -16.24
C LEU A 115 2.98 -7.53 -16.12
N GLU A 116 1.68 -7.39 -16.42
CA GLU A 116 0.69 -8.47 -16.35
C GLU A 116 0.62 -9.13 -14.96
N ILE A 117 0.65 -8.31 -13.91
CA ILE A 117 0.55 -8.74 -12.50
C ILE A 117 -0.78 -8.31 -11.88
N LEU A 118 -1.29 -7.16 -12.30
CA LEU A 118 -2.51 -6.53 -11.82
C LEU A 118 -3.35 -6.13 -13.02
N GLN A 119 -4.67 -6.24 -12.93
CA GLN A 119 -5.56 -5.74 -13.97
C GLN A 119 -6.67 -4.88 -13.37
N TRP A 120 -6.71 -3.60 -13.77
CA TRP A 120 -7.82 -2.69 -13.46
C TRP A 120 -8.97 -2.89 -14.46
N ASN A 121 -10.17 -3.16 -13.95
CA ASN A 121 -11.32 -3.52 -14.77
C ASN A 121 -12.22 -2.32 -15.15
N LYS A 122 -12.04 -1.18 -14.49
CA LYS A 122 -12.86 0.02 -14.68
C LYS A 122 -12.01 1.30 -14.83
N GLY A 123 -11.07 1.24 -15.76
CA GLY A 123 -10.18 2.35 -16.09
C GLY A 123 -8.88 2.36 -15.29
N ARG A 124 -7.87 3.02 -15.86
CA ARG A 124 -6.47 2.93 -15.41
C ARG A 124 -6.00 4.06 -14.49
N VAL A 125 -6.78 5.14 -14.40
CA VAL A 125 -6.33 6.38 -13.72
C VAL A 125 -7.33 6.83 -12.68
N VAL A 126 -8.56 7.17 -13.08
CA VAL A 126 -9.55 7.79 -12.21
C VAL A 126 -9.94 6.86 -11.06
N LEU A 127 -10.38 5.63 -11.36
CA LEU A 127 -10.77 4.70 -10.31
C LEU A 127 -9.61 4.34 -9.37
N PRO A 128 -8.42 3.91 -9.86
CA PRO A 128 -7.29 3.60 -8.98
C PRO A 128 -6.90 4.78 -8.09
N PHE A 129 -6.86 6.00 -8.65
CA PHE A 129 -6.55 7.20 -7.90
C PHE A 129 -7.53 7.45 -6.76
N LEU A 130 -8.84 7.36 -7.02
CA LEU A 130 -9.86 7.56 -5.99
C LEU A 130 -9.79 6.48 -4.91
N LEU A 131 -9.55 5.22 -5.28
CA LEU A 131 -9.41 4.14 -4.31
C LEU A 131 -8.17 4.35 -3.42
N TYR A 132 -7.00 4.62 -4.01
CA TYR A 132 -5.79 4.92 -3.23
C TYR A 132 -5.94 6.18 -2.39
N LEU A 133 -6.51 7.25 -2.93
CA LEU A 133 -6.73 8.49 -2.20
C LEU A 133 -7.63 8.27 -0.99
N SER A 134 -8.74 7.56 -1.18
CA SER A 134 -9.65 7.23 -0.09
C SER A 134 -8.95 6.41 1.00
N TRP A 135 -8.16 5.41 0.60
CA TRP A 135 -7.42 4.58 1.54
C TRP A 135 -6.35 5.36 2.30
N PHE A 136 -5.49 6.12 1.61
CA PHE A 136 -4.47 6.94 2.26
C PHE A 136 -5.08 8.01 3.17
N ALA A 137 -6.19 8.62 2.78
CA ALA A 137 -6.89 9.58 3.62
C ALA A 137 -7.38 8.95 4.92
N VAL A 138 -8.05 7.79 4.84
CA VAL A 138 -8.56 7.07 6.02
C VAL A 138 -7.41 6.64 6.93
N VAL A 139 -6.40 5.98 6.38
CA VAL A 139 -5.26 5.45 7.14
C VAL A 139 -4.48 6.57 7.83
N THR A 140 -4.20 7.67 7.12
CA THR A 140 -3.50 8.83 7.67
C THR A 140 -4.31 9.53 8.75
N TRP A 141 -5.63 9.65 8.54
CA TRP A 141 -6.51 10.24 9.53
C TRP A 141 -6.54 9.42 10.82
N ILE A 142 -6.65 8.09 10.73
CA ILE A 142 -6.61 7.22 11.92
C ILE A 142 -5.24 7.33 12.61
N TYR A 143 -4.15 7.22 11.86
CA TYR A 143 -2.79 7.27 12.40
C TYR A 143 -2.48 8.59 13.13
N THR A 144 -2.87 9.73 12.54
CA THR A 144 -2.64 11.05 13.14
C THR A 144 -3.50 11.28 14.37
N ARG A 145 -4.72 10.74 14.42
CA ARG A 145 -5.59 10.80 15.60
C ARG A 145 -5.02 10.02 16.79
N ILE A 146 -4.51 8.82 16.55
CA ILE A 146 -3.89 7.99 17.60
C ILE A 146 -2.66 8.71 18.19
N HIS A 147 -1.77 9.22 17.33
CA HIS A 147 -0.57 9.93 17.76
C HIS A 147 -0.82 11.33 18.37
N GLN A 148 -2.01 11.90 18.19
CA GLN A 148 -2.43 13.09 18.93
C GLN A 148 -2.85 12.70 20.35
N ALA A 149 -3.66 11.65 20.49
CA ALA A 149 -4.10 11.16 21.79
C ALA A 149 -2.94 10.72 22.71
N GLU A 150 -1.91 10.08 22.16
CA GLU A 150 -0.70 9.69 22.91
C GLU A 150 0.14 10.88 23.40
N ARG A 151 0.01 12.06 22.78
CA ARG A 151 0.74 13.28 23.19
C ARG A 151 0.02 14.09 24.25
N GLU A 152 -1.26 13.81 24.48
CA GLU A 152 -2.11 14.49 25.48
C GLU A 152 -2.16 13.73 26.82
N GLN A 153 -1.52 12.55 26.90
CA GLN A 153 -1.36 11.72 28.10
C GLN A 153 0.02 11.91 28.74
#